data_AF-A0A9E5FIE4-F1
#
_entry.id   AF-A0A9E5FIE4-F1
#
_cell.length_a   1.000
_cell.length_b   1.000
_cell.length_c   1.000
_cell.angle_alpha   90.00
_cell.angle_beta   90.00
_cell.angle_gamma   90.00
#
_symmetry.space_group_name_H-M   'P 1'
#
loop_
_entity.id
_entity.type
_entity.pdbx_description
1 polymer ?
#
loop_
_entity_poly.entity_id
_entity_poly.type
_entity_poly.pdbx_seq_one_letter_code
_entity_poly.pdbx_strand_id
1 'polypeptide(L)'
;MTNAMNQALSDSPVQPSTYDRDDWAGAFRNVEVELENEPLVAARGEIPPELSGCLYRNGPGRLERDGRWVHHPFDGDGMICALHFSEGGALFTNRFVRTEGWLAEEAADQVLYRGVFGTQKPGGPLANAFDVRLKNIANTHVVRLGDDLLALWEASSPHALDPTTLETRGLTLLDGVLKPGEAFSAHPRFDPGHHGEPRMVTFGVKTGPRSTLRLMEFATEGPRAGQLVADRSDSFKGFAFLHDFAITPNWAVFLQNAVDFNP
;
A
#
# COMPACT_ATOMS: atom_id res chain seq x y z
N MET A 1 20.78 44.20 23.94
CA MET A 1 20.87 42.81 24.44
C MET A 1 20.24 41.78 23.49
N THR A 2 20.16 42.06 22.18
CA THR A 2 19.48 41.18 21.19
C THR A 2 20.40 40.59 20.12
N ASN A 3 21.71 40.90 20.14
CA ASN A 3 22.66 40.41 19.13
C ASN A 3 23.54 39.23 19.57
N ALA A 4 23.53 38.84 20.86
CA ALA A 4 24.37 37.75 21.36
C ALA A 4 23.68 36.37 21.33
N MET A 5 22.35 36.32 21.24
CA MET A 5 21.59 35.05 21.29
C MET A 5 21.48 34.35 19.93
N ASN A 6 21.58 35.08 18.81
CA ASN A 6 21.48 34.50 17.47
C ASN A 6 22.82 33.95 16.92
N GLN A 7 23.94 34.22 17.60
CA GLN A 7 25.26 33.73 17.19
C GLN A 7 25.62 32.38 17.84
N ALA A 8 24.90 31.97 18.89
CA ALA A 8 25.19 30.76 19.64
C ALA A 8 24.56 29.47 19.06
N LEU A 9 23.77 29.58 17.98
CA LEU A 9 23.13 28.44 17.30
C LEU A 9 23.83 28.06 15.97
N SER A 10 24.85 28.80 15.53
CA SER A 10 25.56 28.52 14.26
C SER A 10 26.80 27.66 14.38
N ASP A 11 27.28 27.39 15.59
CA ASP A 11 28.61 26.77 15.82
C ASP A 11 28.53 25.33 16.35
N SER A 12 27.36 24.69 16.28
CA SER A 12 27.30 23.25 16.48
C SER A 12 27.97 22.57 15.29
N PRO A 13 29.04 21.76 15.49
CA PRO A 13 29.65 21.03 14.39
C PRO A 13 28.57 20.16 13.75
N VAL A 14 28.35 20.35 12.45
CA VAL A 14 27.46 19.51 11.64
C VAL A 14 27.99 18.08 11.80
N GLN A 15 27.24 17.25 12.52
CA GLN A 15 27.58 15.83 12.66
C GLN A 15 27.70 15.25 11.25
N PRO A 16 28.78 14.51 10.93
CA PRO A 16 28.90 13.89 9.63
C PRO A 16 27.70 12.96 9.40
N SER A 17 27.10 13.05 8.22
CA SER A 17 25.96 12.22 7.85
C SER A 17 26.34 10.75 8.01
N THR A 18 25.45 9.97 8.64
CA THR A 18 25.62 8.52 8.75
C THR A 18 25.23 7.78 7.47
N TYR A 19 24.75 8.50 6.45
CA TYR A 19 24.37 7.97 5.15
C TYR A 19 24.83 8.87 4.01
N ASP A 20 25.07 8.26 2.85
CA ASP A 20 25.24 8.97 1.60
C ASP A 20 23.88 9.16 0.91
N ARG A 21 23.60 10.38 0.45
CA ARG A 21 22.30 10.72 -0.14
C ARG A 21 22.08 10.07 -1.49
N ASP A 22 23.13 9.91 -2.29
CA ASP A 22 23.03 9.30 -3.61
C ASP A 22 22.80 7.79 -3.48
N ASP A 23 23.43 7.15 -2.49
CA ASP A 23 23.15 5.75 -2.12
C ASP A 23 21.68 5.56 -1.69
N TRP A 24 21.18 6.44 -0.82
CA TRP A 24 19.77 6.41 -0.40
C TRP A 24 18.80 6.65 -1.57
N ALA A 25 19.11 7.61 -2.44
CA ALA A 25 18.31 7.90 -3.63
C ALA A 25 18.33 6.75 -4.65
N GLY A 26 19.42 5.95 -4.67
CA GLY A 26 19.53 4.75 -5.47
C GLY A 26 18.43 3.71 -5.18
N ALA A 27 17.85 3.71 -3.98
CA ALA A 27 16.73 2.84 -3.62
C ALA A 27 15.39 3.25 -4.27
N PHE A 28 15.29 4.45 -4.84
CA PHE A 28 14.09 4.98 -5.50
C PHE A 28 14.21 4.92 -7.03
N ARG A 29 14.86 3.89 -7.56
CA ARG A 29 14.89 3.61 -9.01
C ARG A 29 13.83 2.59 -9.38
N ASN A 30 13.51 2.52 -10.67
CA ASN A 30 12.64 1.50 -11.21
C ASN A 30 13.21 0.09 -10.94
N VAL A 31 12.31 -0.85 -10.63
CA VAL A 31 12.58 -2.27 -10.80
C VAL A 31 12.35 -2.62 -12.27
N GLU A 32 13.40 -3.11 -12.92
CA GLU A 32 13.38 -3.37 -14.36
C GLU A 32 13.00 -4.81 -14.72
N VAL A 33 13.18 -5.75 -13.79
CA VAL A 33 13.03 -7.19 -14.03
C VAL A 33 12.06 -7.80 -13.02
N GLU A 34 11.10 -8.56 -13.54
CA GLU A 34 10.29 -9.50 -12.77
C GLU A 34 10.95 -10.88 -12.81
N LEU A 35 11.11 -11.45 -11.62
CA LEU A 35 11.76 -12.72 -11.36
C LEU A 35 10.70 -13.72 -10.89
N GLU A 36 10.88 -14.99 -11.27
CA GLU A 36 9.96 -16.06 -10.91
C GLU A 36 10.73 -17.24 -10.30
N ASN A 37 10.43 -17.54 -9.05
CA ASN A 37 11.02 -18.65 -8.29
C ASN A 37 12.56 -18.65 -8.32
N GLU A 38 13.18 -17.47 -8.26
CA GLU A 38 14.63 -17.35 -8.30
C GLU A 38 15.25 -17.86 -7.00
N PRO A 39 16.17 -18.84 -7.05
CA PRO A 39 16.84 -19.34 -5.86
C PRO A 39 17.69 -18.26 -5.19
N LEU A 40 17.48 -18.07 -3.89
CA LEU A 40 18.30 -17.18 -3.09
C LEU A 40 19.36 -17.95 -2.31
N VAL A 41 20.54 -17.33 -2.20
CA VAL A 41 21.63 -17.82 -1.35
C VAL A 41 21.79 -16.87 -0.17
N ALA A 42 21.83 -17.41 1.05
CA ALA A 42 22.08 -16.61 2.23
C ALA A 42 23.46 -15.95 2.13
N ALA A 43 23.50 -14.62 2.19
CA ALA A 43 24.76 -13.88 2.12
C ALA A 43 25.67 -14.17 3.34
N ARG A 44 25.07 -14.50 4.50
CA ARG A 44 25.73 -14.90 5.75
C ARG A 44 24.83 -15.84 6.53
N GLY A 45 25.44 -16.81 7.23
CA GLY A 45 24.70 -17.79 8.04
C GLY A 45 23.94 -18.81 7.19
N GLU A 46 22.94 -19.44 7.80
CA GLU A 46 22.11 -20.49 7.18
C GLU A 46 20.63 -20.17 7.43
N ILE A 47 19.76 -20.54 6.47
CA ILE A 47 18.31 -20.42 6.63
C ILE A 47 17.83 -21.59 7.49
N PRO A 48 17.15 -21.35 8.62
CA PRO A 48 16.66 -22.44 9.48
C PRO A 48 15.71 -23.38 8.73
N PRO A 49 15.90 -24.70 8.78
CA PRO A 49 15.00 -25.66 8.14
C PRO A 49 13.55 -25.58 8.63
N GLU A 50 13.34 -25.10 9.85
CA GLU A 50 12.03 -24.93 10.48
C GLU A 50 11.28 -23.68 9.99
N LEU A 51 11.98 -22.73 9.35
CA LEU A 51 11.34 -21.56 8.75
C LEU A 51 10.67 -21.98 7.43
N SER A 52 9.34 -22.10 7.49
CA SER A 52 8.53 -22.43 6.32
C SER A 52 7.34 -21.49 6.19
N GLY A 53 7.09 -21.02 4.97
CA GLY A 53 6.02 -20.09 4.66
C GLY A 53 6.45 -19.05 3.63
N CYS A 54 5.65 -18.00 3.48
CA CYS A 54 5.96 -16.93 2.55
C CYS A 54 5.86 -15.56 3.21
N LEU A 55 6.89 -14.74 3.03
CA LEU A 55 6.86 -13.31 3.37
C LEU A 55 6.50 -12.53 2.10
N TYR A 56 5.31 -11.91 2.11
CA TYR A 56 4.89 -10.97 1.07
C TYR A 56 5.20 -9.54 1.49
N ARG A 57 5.64 -8.72 0.54
CA ARG A 57 5.82 -7.28 0.71
C ARG A 57 5.29 -6.54 -0.51
N ASN A 58 4.71 -5.37 -0.28
CA ASN A 58 4.29 -4.46 -1.34
C ASN A 58 5.10 -3.16 -1.24
N GLY A 59 5.18 -2.43 -2.34
CA GLY A 59 5.80 -1.12 -2.42
C GLY A 59 5.78 -0.57 -3.84
N PRO A 60 6.14 0.71 -4.03
CA PRO A 60 6.27 1.30 -5.35
C PRO A 60 7.51 0.72 -6.07
N GLY A 61 7.30 0.05 -7.21
CA GLY A 61 8.38 -0.52 -8.02
C GLY A 61 8.67 0.25 -9.31
N ARG A 62 7.74 1.10 -9.77
CA ARG A 62 7.89 1.93 -10.98
C ARG A 62 7.64 3.38 -10.58
N LEU A 63 8.68 4.19 -10.73
CA LEU A 63 8.77 5.58 -10.31
C LEU A 63 9.04 6.53 -11.48
N GLU A 64 9.31 6.00 -12.67
CA GLU A 64 9.66 6.78 -13.86
C GLU A 64 9.19 6.08 -15.14
N ARG A 65 8.72 6.86 -16.11
CA ARG A 65 8.39 6.45 -17.49
C ARG A 65 8.78 7.55 -18.47
N ASP A 66 9.45 7.21 -19.57
CA ASP A 66 9.88 8.14 -20.64
C ASP A 66 10.53 9.45 -20.12
N GLY A 67 11.53 9.30 -19.26
CA GLY A 67 12.25 10.37 -18.58
C GLY A 67 11.45 11.11 -17.51
N ARG A 68 10.19 10.74 -17.26
CA ARG A 68 9.28 11.46 -16.36
C ARG A 68 9.10 10.70 -15.05
N TRP A 69 9.70 11.23 -14.00
CA TRP A 69 9.59 10.74 -12.64
C TRP A 69 8.25 11.13 -12.01
N VAL A 70 7.74 10.24 -11.14
CA VAL A 70 6.69 10.59 -10.19
C VAL A 70 7.21 11.69 -9.25
N HIS A 71 6.30 12.56 -8.79
CA HIS A 71 6.65 13.63 -7.85
C HIS A 71 7.02 13.07 -6.47
N HIS A 72 6.34 12.01 -6.06
CA HIS A 72 6.55 11.35 -4.77
C HIS A 72 6.49 9.83 -4.95
N PRO A 73 7.31 9.04 -4.24
CA PRO A 73 7.32 7.57 -4.39
C PRO A 73 5.96 6.90 -4.18
N PHE A 74 5.08 7.51 -3.39
CA PHE A 74 3.73 6.98 -3.15
C PHE A 74 2.83 7.01 -4.39
N ASP A 75 3.18 7.76 -5.45
CA ASP A 75 2.47 7.71 -6.73
C ASP A 75 2.97 6.58 -7.65
N GLY A 76 4.02 5.85 -7.24
CA GLY A 76 4.59 4.74 -8.02
C GLY A 76 3.73 3.49 -8.06
N ASP A 77 3.82 2.73 -9.14
CA ASP A 77 3.04 1.50 -9.32
C ASP A 77 3.47 0.39 -8.36
N GLY A 78 2.50 -0.32 -7.80
CA GLY A 78 2.68 -1.38 -6.83
C GLY A 78 3.37 -2.61 -7.40
N MET A 79 4.35 -3.11 -6.66
CA MET A 79 5.04 -4.36 -6.93
C MET A 79 5.02 -5.24 -5.69
N ILE A 80 4.57 -6.48 -5.87
CA ILE A 80 4.63 -7.50 -4.83
C ILE A 80 5.95 -8.23 -4.94
N CYS A 81 6.62 -8.40 -3.81
CA CYS A 81 7.76 -9.29 -3.62
C CYS A 81 7.33 -10.42 -2.68
N ALA A 82 7.66 -11.66 -3.04
CA ALA A 82 7.42 -12.86 -2.25
C ALA A 82 8.74 -13.58 -1.99
N LEU A 83 9.00 -13.88 -0.72
CA LEU A 83 10.09 -14.76 -0.28
C LEU A 83 9.46 -16.04 0.26
N HIS A 84 9.57 -17.12 -0.51
CA HIS A 84 9.09 -18.44 -0.10
C HIS A 84 10.22 -19.21 0.57
N PHE A 85 9.99 -19.67 1.80
CA PHE A 85 10.95 -20.46 2.58
C PHE A 85 10.48 -21.90 2.70
N SER A 86 11.37 -22.84 2.42
CA SER A 86 11.13 -24.27 2.55
C SER A 86 12.43 -25.03 2.70
N GLU A 87 12.51 -25.95 3.67
CA GLU A 87 13.60 -26.92 3.82
C GLU A 87 15.02 -26.27 3.87
N GLY A 88 15.15 -25.10 4.49
CA GLY A 88 16.42 -24.36 4.57
C GLY A 88 16.81 -23.63 3.26
N GLY A 89 15.93 -23.58 2.28
CA GLY A 89 16.05 -22.77 1.06
C GLY A 89 15.11 -21.56 1.06
N ALA A 90 15.36 -20.64 0.13
CA ALA A 90 14.47 -19.54 -0.18
C ALA A 90 14.36 -19.30 -1.69
N LEU A 91 13.15 -19.00 -2.16
CA LEU A 91 12.85 -18.59 -3.53
C LEU A 91 12.29 -17.17 -3.53
N PHE A 92 12.67 -16.37 -4.52
CA PHE A 92 12.19 -15.01 -4.73
C PHE A 92 11.32 -14.91 -5.98
N THR A 93 10.16 -14.28 -5.83
CA THR A 93 9.30 -13.90 -6.95
C THR A 93 8.89 -12.45 -6.76
N ASN A 94 8.95 -11.63 -7.81
CA ASN A 94 8.38 -10.28 -7.79
C ASN A 94 7.54 -10.01 -9.04
N ARG A 95 6.44 -9.29 -8.86
CA ARG A 95 5.52 -8.95 -9.95
C ARG A 95 4.81 -7.63 -9.68
N PHE A 96 4.74 -6.76 -10.68
CA PHE A 96 3.89 -5.57 -10.63
C PHE A 96 2.42 -5.97 -10.65
N VAL A 97 1.63 -5.29 -9.84
CA VAL A 97 0.18 -5.43 -9.87
C VAL A 97 -0.32 -4.83 -11.18
N ARG A 98 -0.96 -5.64 -12.02
CA ARG A 98 -1.45 -5.25 -13.34
C ARG A 98 -2.76 -4.46 -13.22
N THR A 99 -2.70 -3.29 -12.60
CA THR A 99 -3.85 -2.38 -12.51
C THR A 99 -4.17 -1.80 -13.89
N GLU A 100 -5.40 -1.31 -14.08
CA GLU A 100 -5.80 -0.66 -15.34
C GLU A 100 -4.85 0.50 -15.70
N GLY A 101 -4.47 1.30 -14.69
CA GLY A 101 -3.54 2.41 -14.87
C GLY A 101 -2.14 1.95 -15.25
N TRP A 102 -1.63 0.88 -14.62
CA TRP A 102 -0.34 0.29 -14.96
C TRP A 102 -0.34 -0.20 -16.41
N LEU A 103 -1.36 -0.96 -16.82
CA LEU A 103 -1.47 -1.51 -18.19
C LEU A 103 -1.51 -0.42 -19.25
N ALA A 104 -2.27 0.66 -19.00
CA ALA A 104 -2.38 1.77 -19.92
C ALA A 104 -1.06 2.55 -20.07
N GLU A 105 -0.38 2.84 -18.95
CA GLU A 105 0.90 3.56 -18.97
C GLU A 105 2.06 2.71 -19.49
N GLU A 106 2.02 1.38 -19.27
CA GLU A 106 2.96 0.43 -19.86
C GLU A 106 2.81 0.38 -21.39
N ALA A 107 1.58 0.28 -21.89
CA ALA A 107 1.32 0.23 -23.33
C ALA A 107 1.68 1.54 -24.05
N ALA A 108 1.58 2.68 -23.37
CA ALA A 108 1.92 3.99 -23.92
C ALA A 108 3.37 4.41 -23.68
N ASP A 109 4.08 3.71 -22.79
CA ASP A 109 5.37 4.11 -22.20
C ASP A 109 5.37 5.56 -21.67
N GLN A 110 4.26 6.00 -21.07
CA GLN A 110 4.07 7.40 -20.65
C GLN A 110 3.21 7.51 -19.39
N VAL A 111 3.43 8.58 -18.62
CA VAL A 111 2.54 8.96 -17.51
C VAL A 111 1.22 9.51 -18.08
N LEU A 112 0.11 8.81 -17.84
CA LEU A 112 -1.23 9.12 -18.36
C LEU A 112 -2.21 9.60 -17.28
N TYR A 113 -1.85 9.42 -16.01
CA TYR A 113 -2.69 9.78 -14.87
C TYR A 113 -2.02 10.81 -13.97
N ARG A 114 -2.83 11.55 -13.24
CA ARG A 114 -2.35 12.39 -12.13
C ARG A 114 -2.14 11.50 -10.91
N GLY A 115 -1.07 11.77 -10.17
CA GLY A 115 -0.82 11.15 -8.87
C GLY A 115 -1.50 11.92 -7.74
N VAL A 116 -1.87 11.19 -6.68
CA VAL A 116 -2.47 11.79 -5.48
C VAL A 116 -1.47 12.70 -4.77
N PHE A 117 -0.19 12.34 -4.82
CA PHE A 117 0.89 13.04 -4.16
C PHE A 117 1.64 14.03 -5.08
N GLY A 118 0.98 14.51 -6.15
CA GLY A 118 1.44 15.64 -6.93
C GLY A 118 2.06 15.30 -8.29
N THR A 119 2.13 14.03 -8.68
CA THR A 119 2.57 13.67 -10.04
C THR A 119 1.61 14.24 -11.09
N GLN A 120 2.16 14.93 -12.08
CA GLN A 120 1.40 15.55 -13.17
C GLN A 120 1.69 14.88 -14.50
N LYS A 121 0.65 14.76 -15.33
CA LYS A 121 0.77 14.32 -16.72
C LYS A 121 1.58 15.32 -17.55
N PRO A 122 2.23 14.88 -18.64
CA PRO A 122 2.81 15.79 -19.63
C PRO A 122 1.74 16.69 -20.28
N GLY A 123 2.16 17.79 -20.91
CA GLY A 123 1.26 18.75 -21.56
C GLY A 123 0.86 19.98 -20.71
N GLY A 124 1.47 20.14 -19.54
CA GLY A 124 1.32 21.33 -18.70
C GLY A 124 -0.05 21.48 -18.01
N PRO A 125 -0.38 22.69 -17.51
CA PRO A 125 -1.60 22.91 -16.72
C PRO A 125 -2.89 22.56 -17.46
N LEU A 126 -2.98 22.83 -18.76
CA LEU A 126 -4.17 22.53 -19.57
C LEU A 126 -4.45 21.03 -19.67
N ALA A 127 -3.41 20.20 -19.80
CA ALA A 127 -3.57 18.75 -19.85
C ALA A 127 -4.03 18.15 -18.51
N ASN A 128 -3.78 18.85 -17.40
CA ASN A 128 -4.12 18.42 -16.04
C ASN A 128 -5.41 19.07 -15.50
N ALA A 129 -5.88 20.15 -16.11
CA ALA A 129 -7.08 20.86 -15.70
C ALA A 129 -8.33 19.97 -15.83
N PHE A 130 -9.17 19.97 -14.80
CA PHE A 130 -10.43 19.21 -14.73
C PHE A 130 -10.30 17.67 -14.87
N ASP A 131 -9.09 17.11 -14.86
CA ASP A 131 -8.89 15.66 -14.83
C ASP A 131 -9.03 15.14 -13.40
N VAL A 132 -10.16 14.51 -13.13
CA VAL A 132 -10.52 13.94 -11.82
C VAL A 132 -10.38 12.42 -11.78
N ARG A 133 -9.80 11.80 -12.82
CA ARG A 133 -9.57 10.35 -12.84
C ARG A 133 -8.53 9.99 -11.78
N LEU A 134 -8.80 8.92 -11.04
CA LEU A 134 -7.92 8.40 -10.00
C LEU A 134 -7.29 7.09 -10.47
N LYS A 135 -5.96 7.01 -10.42
CA LYS A 135 -5.21 5.79 -10.72
C LYS A 135 -5.11 4.93 -9.46
N ASN A 136 -5.69 3.73 -9.47
CA ASN A 136 -5.37 2.73 -8.45
C ASN A 136 -3.98 2.14 -8.74
N ILE A 137 -3.05 2.34 -7.82
CA ILE A 137 -1.65 1.91 -7.93
C ILE A 137 -1.32 0.69 -7.06
N ALA A 138 -2.24 0.25 -6.20
CA ALA A 138 -2.13 -1.00 -5.42
C ALA A 138 -0.77 -1.24 -4.72
N ASN A 139 -0.16 -0.20 -4.12
CA ASN A 139 1.26 -0.20 -3.72
C ASN A 139 1.54 -0.19 -2.21
N THR A 140 0.52 -0.17 -1.35
CA THR A 140 0.71 0.19 0.07
C THR A 140 0.97 -1.03 0.95
N HIS A 141 0.17 -2.06 0.81
CA HIS A 141 0.29 -3.28 1.62
C HIS A 141 -0.23 -4.50 0.86
N VAL A 142 0.00 -5.69 1.39
CA VAL A 142 -0.44 -6.95 0.81
C VAL A 142 -0.83 -7.91 1.92
N VAL A 143 -1.98 -8.57 1.78
CA VAL A 143 -2.55 -9.44 2.82
C VAL A 143 -3.26 -10.64 2.21
N ARG A 144 -3.20 -11.80 2.85
CA ARG A 144 -3.99 -12.95 2.43
C ARG A 144 -5.40 -12.89 3.04
N LEU A 145 -6.42 -13.09 2.22
CA LEU A 145 -7.80 -13.20 2.66
C LEU A 145 -8.52 -14.26 1.82
N GLY A 146 -8.98 -15.34 2.46
CA GLY A 146 -9.50 -16.49 1.74
C GLY A 146 -8.44 -17.11 0.84
N ASP A 147 -8.79 -17.34 -0.43
CA ASP A 147 -7.90 -17.94 -1.42
C ASP A 147 -7.02 -16.91 -2.17
N ASP A 148 -7.28 -15.62 -1.98
CA ASP A 148 -6.58 -14.54 -2.66
C ASP A 148 -5.48 -13.91 -1.81
N LEU A 149 -4.45 -13.42 -2.49
CA LEU A 149 -3.54 -12.40 -1.96
C LEU A 149 -4.04 -11.03 -2.42
N LEU A 150 -4.37 -10.13 -1.50
CA LEU A 150 -4.92 -8.82 -1.80
C LEU A 150 -3.83 -7.75 -1.76
N ALA A 151 -3.57 -7.09 -2.89
CA ALA A 151 -2.78 -5.87 -2.94
C ALA A 151 -3.66 -4.65 -2.61
N LEU A 152 -3.24 -3.87 -1.63
CA LEU A 152 -4.05 -2.83 -1.01
C LEU A 152 -3.51 -1.44 -1.34
N TRP A 153 -4.44 -0.50 -1.55
CA TRP A 153 -4.19 0.93 -1.63
C TRP A 153 -5.42 1.68 -1.12
N GLU A 154 -5.20 2.58 -0.16
CA GLU A 154 -6.23 3.11 0.75
C GLU A 154 -7.40 3.85 0.10
N ALA A 155 -7.25 4.32 -1.14
CA ALA A 155 -8.25 5.12 -1.84
C ALA A 155 -9.03 4.33 -2.91
N SER A 156 -8.93 3.00 -2.92
CA SER A 156 -9.71 2.15 -3.84
C SER A 156 -9.97 0.77 -3.27
N SER A 157 -10.68 -0.07 -4.05
CA SER A 157 -10.86 -1.48 -3.76
C SER A 157 -9.55 -2.26 -4.01
N PRO A 158 -9.35 -3.40 -3.35
CA PRO A 158 -8.12 -4.17 -3.49
C PRO A 158 -8.01 -4.87 -4.85
N HIS A 159 -6.80 -5.24 -5.23
CA HIS A 159 -6.55 -6.16 -6.34
C HIS A 159 -6.30 -7.56 -5.81
N ALA A 160 -7.04 -8.55 -6.30
CA ALA A 160 -6.80 -9.96 -6.02
C ALA A 160 -5.66 -10.49 -6.88
N LEU A 161 -4.77 -11.23 -6.26
CA LEU A 161 -3.61 -11.88 -6.86
C LEU A 161 -3.61 -13.36 -6.51
N ASP A 162 -3.00 -14.16 -7.38
CA ASP A 162 -2.64 -15.52 -7.05
C ASP A 162 -1.52 -15.54 -5.99
N PRO A 163 -1.69 -16.26 -4.87
CA PRO A 163 -0.71 -16.23 -3.77
C PRO A 163 0.61 -16.92 -4.11
N THR A 164 0.66 -17.80 -5.12
CA THR A 164 1.87 -18.53 -5.49
C THR A 164 2.67 -17.80 -6.57
N THR A 165 1.98 -17.38 -7.62
CA THR A 165 2.59 -16.81 -8.84
C THR A 165 2.59 -15.29 -8.86
N LEU A 166 1.82 -14.65 -7.96
CA LEU A 166 1.56 -13.21 -7.90
C LEU A 166 0.80 -12.66 -9.13
N GLU A 167 0.25 -13.54 -10.00
CA GLU A 167 -0.53 -13.08 -11.15
C GLU A 167 -1.71 -12.24 -10.69
N THR A 168 -1.94 -11.11 -11.35
CA THR A 168 -3.09 -10.25 -11.04
C THR A 168 -4.36 -10.88 -11.60
N ARG A 169 -5.27 -11.27 -10.71
CA ARG A 169 -6.63 -11.74 -11.07
C ARG A 169 -7.55 -10.57 -11.42
N GLY A 170 -7.31 -9.41 -10.80
CA GLY A 170 -7.97 -8.14 -11.13
C GLY A 170 -8.43 -7.38 -9.90
N LEU A 171 -9.14 -6.27 -10.11
CA LEU A 171 -9.83 -5.56 -9.03
C LEU A 171 -10.91 -6.47 -8.43
N THR A 172 -10.92 -6.64 -7.11
CA THR A 172 -11.93 -7.44 -6.41
C THR A 172 -12.85 -6.57 -5.58
N LEU A 173 -14.14 -6.95 -5.56
CA LEU A 173 -15.15 -6.36 -4.70
C LEU A 173 -15.51 -7.28 -3.52
N LEU A 174 -14.66 -8.28 -3.26
CA LEU A 174 -14.83 -9.26 -2.17
C LEU A 174 -16.21 -9.91 -2.22
N ASP A 175 -16.53 -10.54 -3.36
CA ASP A 175 -17.84 -11.17 -3.63
C ASP A 175 -19.06 -10.25 -3.42
N GLY A 176 -18.88 -8.96 -3.75
CA GLY A 176 -19.94 -7.96 -3.67
C GLY A 176 -20.10 -7.32 -2.29
N VAL A 177 -19.23 -7.62 -1.34
CA VAL A 177 -19.15 -6.91 -0.05
C VAL A 177 -18.84 -5.43 -0.27
N LEU A 178 -17.96 -5.11 -1.22
CA LEU A 178 -17.64 -3.74 -1.63
C LEU A 178 -18.48 -3.30 -2.83
N LYS A 179 -18.84 -2.02 -2.85
CA LYS A 179 -19.40 -1.38 -4.04
C LYS A 179 -18.28 -0.88 -4.95
N PRO A 180 -18.52 -0.73 -6.27
CA PRO A 180 -17.54 -0.11 -7.17
C PRO A 180 -17.05 1.24 -6.64
N GLY A 181 -15.74 1.41 -6.55
CA GLY A 181 -15.10 2.63 -6.04
C GLY A 181 -15.10 2.78 -4.52
N GLU A 182 -15.53 1.76 -3.77
CA GLU A 182 -15.44 1.76 -2.31
C GLU A 182 -14.00 1.48 -1.86
N ALA A 183 -13.51 2.35 -0.98
CA ALA A 183 -12.16 2.25 -0.40
C ALA A 183 -12.07 1.09 0.59
N PHE A 184 -10.93 0.41 0.58
CA PHE A 184 -10.57 -0.64 1.53
C PHE A 184 -9.20 -0.32 2.13
N SER A 185 -9.12 -0.28 3.45
CA SER A 185 -7.90 0.14 4.17
C SER A 185 -6.73 -0.78 3.83
N ALA A 186 -5.55 -0.17 3.68
CA ALA A 186 -4.30 -0.89 3.54
C ALA A 186 -3.79 -1.49 4.87
N HIS A 187 -4.41 -1.15 6.01
CA HIS A 187 -3.91 -1.52 7.33
C HIS A 187 -4.89 -2.40 8.12
N PRO A 188 -5.20 -3.63 7.65
CA PRO A 188 -6.02 -4.53 8.42
C PRO A 188 -5.29 -4.98 9.70
N ARG A 189 -6.07 -5.37 10.71
CA ARG A 189 -5.58 -5.97 11.96
C ARG A 189 -6.14 -7.38 12.10
N PHE A 190 -5.36 -8.28 12.67
CA PHE A 190 -5.76 -9.65 12.92
C PHE A 190 -6.03 -9.85 14.41
N ASP A 191 -7.27 -10.20 14.75
CA ASP A 191 -7.63 -10.68 16.07
C ASP A 191 -7.43 -12.22 16.09
N PRO A 192 -6.58 -12.76 16.97
CA PRO A 192 -6.29 -14.19 17.05
C PRO A 192 -7.45 -15.05 17.61
N GLY A 193 -8.62 -14.46 17.87
CA GLY A 193 -9.82 -15.18 18.27
C GLY A 193 -10.34 -14.83 19.66
N HIS A 194 -10.21 -13.56 20.09
CA HIS A 194 -10.75 -13.11 21.38
C HIS A 194 -12.26 -13.34 21.52
N HIS A 195 -12.99 -13.42 20.41
CA HIS A 195 -14.43 -13.74 20.36
C HIS A 195 -14.73 -15.08 19.69
N GLY A 196 -13.87 -16.07 19.89
CA GLY A 196 -14.10 -17.47 19.52
C GLY A 196 -13.43 -17.89 18.21
N GLU A 197 -13.41 -17.04 17.18
CA GLU A 197 -12.77 -17.34 15.89
C GLU A 197 -11.81 -16.21 15.46
N PRO A 198 -10.63 -16.55 14.90
CA PRO A 198 -9.72 -15.57 14.30
C PRO A 198 -10.39 -14.79 13.18
N ARG A 199 -10.06 -13.50 13.11
CA ARG A 199 -10.65 -12.59 12.13
C ARG A 199 -9.68 -11.50 11.69
N MET A 200 -9.89 -11.02 10.48
CA MET A 200 -9.28 -9.80 9.98
C MET A 200 -10.27 -8.66 10.15
N VAL A 201 -9.90 -7.64 10.92
CA VAL A 201 -10.64 -6.39 11.10
C VAL A 201 -10.03 -5.35 10.18
N THR A 202 -10.87 -4.65 9.42
CA THR A 202 -10.46 -3.60 8.49
C THR A 202 -11.54 -2.55 8.37
N PHE A 203 -11.30 -1.51 7.59
CA PHE A 203 -12.27 -0.46 7.37
C PHE A 203 -12.20 0.13 5.96
N GLY A 204 -13.25 0.83 5.56
CA GLY A 204 -13.28 1.71 4.40
C GLY A 204 -13.72 3.11 4.82
N VAL A 205 -13.21 4.14 4.13
CA VAL A 205 -13.62 5.52 4.39
C VAL A 205 -14.11 6.16 3.11
N LYS A 206 -15.35 6.64 3.14
CA LYS A 206 -15.86 7.58 2.15
C LYS A 206 -15.72 8.99 2.71
N THR A 207 -14.78 9.76 2.17
CA THR A 207 -14.48 11.12 2.62
C THR A 207 -15.32 12.18 1.90
N GLY A 208 -15.52 13.32 2.55
CA GLY A 208 -16.24 14.47 2.00
C GLY A 208 -16.69 15.44 3.09
N PRO A 209 -17.60 16.39 2.79
CA PRO A 209 -18.19 17.27 3.82
C PRO A 209 -18.88 16.51 4.97
N ARG A 210 -19.30 15.28 4.68
CA ARG A 210 -19.68 14.26 5.65
C ARG A 210 -18.91 12.98 5.32
N SER A 211 -18.05 12.55 6.23
CA SER A 211 -17.31 11.30 6.07
C SER A 211 -18.10 10.13 6.65
N THR A 212 -17.92 8.95 6.06
CA THR A 212 -18.50 7.68 6.55
C THR A 212 -17.39 6.65 6.67
N LEU A 213 -17.22 6.12 7.87
CA LEU A 213 -16.34 5.01 8.20
C LEU A 213 -17.17 3.72 8.20
N ARG A 214 -16.72 2.72 7.46
CA ARG A 214 -17.31 1.37 7.45
C ARG A 214 -16.30 0.41 8.06
N LEU A 215 -16.56 -0.10 9.26
CA LEU A 215 -15.78 -1.14 9.91
C LEU A 215 -16.28 -2.50 9.45
N MET A 216 -15.36 -3.35 9.00
CA MET A 216 -15.66 -4.67 8.45
C MET A 216 -14.77 -5.73 9.13
N GLU A 217 -15.35 -6.88 9.40
CA GLU A 217 -14.62 -8.04 9.92
C GLU A 217 -14.80 -9.21 8.98
N PHE A 218 -13.73 -9.96 8.71
CA PHE A 218 -13.73 -11.13 7.84
C PHE A 218 -13.17 -12.34 8.58
N ALA A 219 -13.77 -13.52 8.35
CA ALA A 219 -13.19 -14.77 8.82
C ALA A 219 -11.89 -15.05 8.06
N THR A 220 -10.87 -15.53 8.77
CA THR A 220 -9.54 -15.81 8.16
C THR A 220 -9.25 -17.30 8.02
N GLU A 221 -10.03 -18.15 8.67
CA GLU A 221 -9.82 -19.59 8.71
C GLU A 221 -11.12 -20.38 8.50
N GLY A 222 -10.95 -21.68 8.24
CA GLY A 222 -12.06 -22.61 8.05
C GLY A 222 -12.85 -22.38 6.76
N PRO A 223 -14.02 -23.04 6.62
CA PRO A 223 -14.82 -22.99 5.39
C PRO A 223 -15.40 -21.60 5.05
N ARG A 224 -15.31 -20.65 5.99
CA ARG A 224 -15.80 -19.28 5.84
C ARG A 224 -14.66 -18.28 5.58
N ALA A 225 -13.42 -18.72 5.43
CA ALA A 225 -12.29 -17.82 5.19
C ALA A 225 -12.58 -16.89 3.99
N GLY A 226 -12.38 -15.59 4.19
CA GLY A 226 -12.70 -14.54 3.22
C GLY A 226 -14.14 -14.01 3.27
N GLN A 227 -15.05 -14.65 4.02
CA GLN A 227 -16.43 -14.15 4.17
C GLN A 227 -16.52 -13.05 5.23
N LEU A 228 -17.38 -12.06 4.96
CA LEU A 228 -17.74 -11.01 5.90
C LEU A 228 -18.49 -11.59 7.11
N VAL A 229 -18.05 -11.23 8.32
CA VAL A 229 -18.66 -11.66 9.59
C VAL A 229 -19.36 -10.53 10.32
N ALA A 230 -18.87 -9.29 10.18
CA ALA A 230 -19.50 -8.11 10.75
C ALA A 230 -19.29 -6.89 9.84
N ASP A 231 -20.27 -6.00 9.84
CA ASP A 231 -20.28 -4.78 9.04
C ASP A 231 -21.04 -3.69 9.81
N ARG A 232 -20.36 -2.57 10.05
CA ARG A 232 -20.93 -1.41 10.72
C ARG A 232 -20.46 -0.14 10.04
N SER A 233 -21.38 0.80 9.84
CA SER A 233 -21.06 2.12 9.29
C SER A 233 -21.45 3.24 10.25
N ASP A 234 -20.54 4.21 10.39
CA ASP A 234 -20.75 5.41 11.17
C ASP A 234 -20.39 6.64 10.34
N SER A 235 -21.23 7.68 10.41
CA SER A 235 -20.99 8.93 9.69
C SER A 235 -20.79 10.10 10.64
N PHE A 236 -19.92 11.02 10.26
CA PHE A 236 -19.61 12.21 11.02
C PHE A 236 -19.33 13.41 10.09
N LYS A 237 -19.37 14.62 10.64
CA LYS A 237 -19.19 15.86 9.87
C LYS A 237 -17.72 16.10 9.59
N GLY A 238 -17.44 16.67 8.42
CA GLY A 238 -16.11 17.07 8.00
C GLY A 238 -15.34 15.99 7.23
N PHE A 239 -14.27 16.44 6.60
CA PHE A 239 -13.30 15.59 5.94
C PHE A 239 -12.47 14.83 6.97
N ALA A 240 -12.11 13.59 6.65
CA ALA A 240 -11.27 12.76 7.50
C ALA A 240 -10.33 11.93 6.66
N PHE A 241 -9.03 12.09 6.89
CA PHE A 241 -8.01 11.18 6.37
C PHE A 241 -7.60 10.23 7.50
N LEU A 242 -8.16 9.01 7.48
CA LEU A 242 -7.85 7.96 8.46
C LEU A 242 -6.99 6.91 7.76
N HIS A 243 -5.70 6.90 8.06
CA HIS A 243 -4.75 5.98 7.43
C HIS A 243 -4.73 4.61 8.11
N ASP A 244 -4.59 4.58 9.44
CA ASP A 244 -4.43 3.37 10.24
C ASP A 244 -5.34 3.41 11.48
N PHE A 245 -5.51 2.26 12.11
CA PHE A 245 -6.30 2.05 13.32
C PHE A 245 -5.70 0.93 14.19
N ALA A 246 -6.12 0.89 15.44
CA ALA A 246 -5.78 -0.19 16.37
C ALA A 246 -7.03 -0.95 16.80
N ILE A 247 -6.85 -2.22 17.17
CA ILE A 247 -7.91 -3.03 17.78
C ILE A 247 -7.53 -3.46 19.18
N THR A 248 -8.54 -3.55 20.03
CA THR A 248 -8.53 -4.28 21.30
C THR A 248 -9.64 -5.33 21.23
N PRO A 249 -9.80 -6.23 22.22
CA PRO A 249 -10.91 -7.17 22.19
C PRO A 249 -12.26 -6.48 21.98
N ASN A 250 -12.50 -5.28 22.51
CA ASN A 250 -13.84 -4.67 22.45
C ASN A 250 -13.94 -3.39 21.60
N TRP A 251 -12.82 -2.92 21.03
CA TRP A 251 -12.76 -1.60 20.40
C TRP A 251 -11.90 -1.59 19.15
N ALA A 252 -12.42 -0.94 18.11
CA ALA A 252 -11.62 -0.39 17.02
C ALA A 252 -11.38 1.10 17.29
N VAL A 253 -10.11 1.51 17.33
CA VAL A 253 -9.67 2.86 17.74
C VAL A 253 -9.06 3.58 16.55
N PHE A 254 -9.65 4.71 16.20
CA PHE A 254 -9.23 5.58 15.10
C PHE A 254 -8.73 6.91 15.65
N LEU A 255 -7.66 7.44 15.05
CA LEU A 255 -7.15 8.77 15.35
C LEU A 255 -7.45 9.71 14.18
N GLN A 256 -8.39 10.64 14.38
CA GLN A 256 -8.67 11.70 13.41
C GLN A 256 -7.76 12.89 13.68
N ASN A 257 -6.70 13.02 12.88
CA ASN A 257 -5.83 14.20 12.93
C ASN A 257 -6.61 15.45 12.51
N ALA A 258 -6.21 16.61 13.06
CA ALA A 258 -6.77 17.89 12.65
C ALA A 258 -6.29 18.24 11.23
N VAL A 259 -7.20 18.12 10.25
CA VAL A 259 -6.94 18.38 8.83
C VAL A 259 -8.06 19.25 8.27
N ASP A 260 -7.69 20.22 7.45
CA ASP A 260 -8.62 20.97 6.60
C ASP A 260 -8.33 20.66 5.13
N PHE A 261 -9.36 20.53 4.31
CA PHE A 261 -9.25 20.17 2.90
C PHE A 261 -9.99 21.17 2.03
N ASN A 262 -9.25 21.82 1.14
CA ASN A 262 -9.79 22.74 0.14
C ASN A 262 -9.85 22.05 -1.23
N PRO A 263 -11.06 21.68 -1.71
CA PRO A 263 -11.26 20.88 -2.92
C PRO A 263 -10.89 21.60 -4.23
#